data_AF-A0A640UQS1-F1
#
_entry.id   AF-A0A640UQS1-F1
#
_cell.length_a   1.000
_cell.length_b   1.000
_cell.length_c   1.000
_cell.angle_alpha   90.00
_cell.angle_beta   90.00
_cell.angle_gamma   90.00
#
_symmetry.space_group_name_H-M   'P 1'
#
loop_
_entity.id
_entity.type
_entity.pdbx_description
1 polymer ?
#
loop_
_entity_poly.entity_id
_entity_poly.type
_entity_poly.pdbx_seq_one_letter_code
_entity_poly.pdbx_strand_id
1 'polypeptide(L)'
;MGTAARGSPPGGRPLALLAGRRRRGPRVALVTADVELGALGTHYYDTLPTEVREAIVATHPRPDSKRRILHAFHADLAHRPRATLGNAKADVLDRPEDHYARPNFVRIIEDSP
;
A
#
# COMPACT_ATOMS: atom_id res chain seq x y z
N MET A 1 3.29 16.19 -41.53
CA MET A 1 3.52 17.18 -40.45
C MET A 1 2.31 17.12 -39.52
N GLY A 2 2.29 16.56 -38.32
CA GLY A 2 3.22 15.84 -37.45
C GLY A 2 2.37 15.41 -36.25
N THR A 3 2.27 14.11 -36.00
CA THR A 3 1.46 13.52 -34.92
C THR A 3 2.12 13.81 -33.57
N ALA A 4 1.48 14.63 -32.73
CA ALA A 4 1.96 14.90 -31.37
C ALA A 4 1.39 13.87 -30.39
N ALA A 5 2.09 12.75 -30.25
CA ALA A 5 2.04 11.92 -29.06
C ALA A 5 2.49 12.77 -27.86
N ARG A 6 1.58 13.05 -26.92
CA ARG A 6 1.97 13.52 -25.58
C ARG A 6 2.07 12.28 -24.71
N GLY A 7 3.31 11.89 -24.45
CA GLY A 7 3.66 10.72 -23.67
C GLY A 7 3.08 10.77 -22.27
N SER A 8 2.71 9.58 -21.79
CA SER A 8 2.50 9.30 -20.38
C SER A 8 3.68 9.81 -19.55
N PRO A 9 3.45 10.45 -18.39
CA PRO A 9 4.56 10.80 -17.52
C PRO A 9 5.22 9.51 -17.00
N PRO A 10 6.56 9.41 -17.03
CA PRO A 10 7.28 8.32 -16.41
C PRO A 10 7.32 8.55 -14.89
N GLY A 11 7.16 7.49 -14.12
CA GLY A 11 7.42 7.49 -12.68
C GLY A 11 6.19 7.81 -11.85
N GLY A 12 5.38 6.77 -11.60
CA GLY A 12 4.55 6.73 -10.41
C GLY A 12 5.47 6.92 -9.20
N ARG A 13 5.35 8.07 -8.53
CA ARG A 13 6.06 8.31 -7.27
C ARG A 13 5.68 7.16 -6.33
N PRO A 14 6.64 6.45 -5.71
CA PRO A 14 6.29 5.45 -4.71
C PRO A 14 5.46 6.16 -3.65
N LEU A 15 4.30 5.57 -3.32
CA LEU A 15 3.44 6.02 -2.25
C LEU A 15 4.29 6.17 -0.99
N ALA A 16 4.68 7.41 -0.68
CA ALA A 16 5.43 7.78 0.52
C ALA A 16 4.50 7.76 1.75
N LEU A 17 3.70 6.70 1.88
CA LEU A 17 2.59 6.62 2.82
C LEU A 17 3.03 6.30 4.26
N LEU A 18 4.30 5.95 4.48
CA LEU A 18 4.80 5.58 5.81
C LEU A 18 5.99 6.42 6.29
N ALA A 19 6.53 7.29 5.45
CA ALA A 19 7.77 8.02 5.71
C ALA A 19 7.55 9.38 6.41
N GLY A 20 6.78 9.38 7.49
CA GLY A 20 7.01 10.38 8.54
C GLY A 20 8.35 10.06 9.18
N ARG A 21 9.42 10.80 8.85
CA ARG A 21 10.77 10.66 9.43
C ARG A 21 10.82 11.05 10.92
N ARG A 22 9.99 10.43 11.77
CA ARG A 22 10.24 10.36 13.20
C ARG A 22 11.29 9.28 13.41
N ARG A 23 12.33 9.56 14.21
CA ARG A 23 13.37 8.57 14.55
C ARG A 23 12.72 7.45 15.36
N ARG A 24 12.27 6.39 14.68
CA ARG A 24 11.78 5.17 15.31
C ARG A 24 12.99 4.43 15.89
N GLY A 25 12.84 3.73 17.01
CA GLY A 25 13.89 2.86 17.53
C GLY A 25 14.32 1.84 16.47
N PRO A 26 15.57 1.34 16.50
CA PRO A 26 16.15 0.54 15.41
C PRO A 26 15.31 -0.69 15.07
N ARG A 27 14.72 -1.34 16.07
CA ARG A 27 13.83 -2.50 15.88
C ARG A 27 12.55 -2.15 15.10
N VAL A 28 11.91 -1.02 15.41
CA VAL A 28 10.68 -0.60 14.72
C VAL A 28 11.00 -0.18 13.29
N ALA A 29 12.14 0.48 13.08
CA ALA A 29 12.60 0.85 11.74
C ALA A 29 12.83 -0.40 10.88
N LEU A 30 13.52 -1.41 11.42
CA LEU A 30 13.77 -2.67 10.71
C LEU A 30 12.48 -3.40 10.34
N VAL A 31 11.54 -3.52 11.28
CA VAL A 31 10.24 -4.17 11.02
C VAL A 31 9.42 -3.39 9.99
N THR A 32 9.48 -2.05 10.01
CA THR A 32 8.80 -1.23 9.01
C THR A 32 9.40 -1.47 7.62
N ALA A 33 10.73 -1.47 7.52
CA ALA A 33 11.45 -1.72 6.28
C ALA A 33 11.16 -3.11 5.70
N ASP A 34 11.05 -4.15 6.54
CA ASP A 34 10.71 -5.50 6.11
C ASP A 34 9.29 -5.58 5.53
N VAL A 35 8.31 -4.93 6.19
CA VAL A 35 6.94 -4.83 5.66
C VAL A 35 6.90 -4.07 4.34
N GLU A 36 7.60 -2.94 4.23
CA GLU A 36 7.66 -2.14 2.99
C GLU A 36 8.31 -2.94 1.85
N LEU A 37 9.40 -3.65 2.12
CA LEU A 37 10.07 -4.50 1.13
C LEU A 37 9.17 -5.67 0.71
N GLY A 38 8.60 -6.39 1.68
CA GLY A 38 7.80 -7.61 1.43
C GLY A 38 6.41 -7.33 0.86
N ALA A 39 5.72 -6.29 1.34
CA ALA A 39 4.35 -5.97 0.97
C ALA A 39 4.26 -4.94 -0.18
N LEU A 40 5.17 -3.98 -0.26
CA LEU A 40 5.12 -2.90 -1.26
C LEU A 40 6.22 -2.99 -2.32
N GLY A 41 7.30 -3.73 -2.05
CA GLY A 41 8.45 -3.79 -2.96
C GLY A 41 9.24 -2.47 -2.97
N THR A 42 9.30 -1.77 -1.84
CA THR A 42 9.96 -0.45 -1.72
C THR A 42 11.13 -0.49 -0.74
N HIS A 43 11.72 0.69 -0.48
CA HIS A 43 12.78 0.95 0.49
C HIS A 43 14.15 0.36 0.14
N TYR A 44 14.36 -0.95 0.33
CA TYR A 44 15.63 -1.62 -0.02
C TYR A 44 15.54 -2.48 -1.27
N TYR A 45 14.38 -2.48 -1.93
CA TYR A 45 14.12 -3.39 -3.06
C TYR A 45 15.19 -3.25 -4.14
N ASP A 46 15.53 -2.03 -4.55
CA ASP A 46 16.51 -1.78 -5.62
C ASP A 46 17.98 -1.91 -5.16
N THR A 47 18.21 -1.98 -3.85
CA THR A 47 19.57 -2.13 -3.29
C THR A 47 19.96 -3.58 -3.05
N LEU A 48 18.98 -4.49 -3.00
CA LEU A 48 19.22 -5.91 -2.84
C LEU A 48 19.36 -6.58 -4.22
N PRO A 49 20.43 -7.34 -4.46
CA PRO A 49 20.58 -8.10 -5.70
C PRO A 49 19.38 -9.02 -5.93
N THR A 50 18.94 -9.15 -7.18
CA THR A 50 17.79 -9.98 -7.54
C THR A 50 17.98 -11.42 -7.10
N GLU A 51 19.20 -11.94 -7.24
CA GLU A 51 19.59 -13.30 -6.90
C GLU A 51 19.39 -13.57 -5.40
N VAL A 52 19.71 -12.59 -4.55
CA VAL A 52 19.50 -12.68 -3.10
C VAL A 52 18.01 -12.73 -2.78
N ARG A 53 17.19 -11.87 -3.42
CA ARG A 53 15.74 -11.85 -3.22
C ARG A 53 15.09 -13.15 -3.67
N GLU A 54 15.51 -13.69 -4.82
CA GLU A 54 15.02 -14.94 -5.38
C GLU A 54 15.41 -16.13 -4.50
N ALA A 55 16.66 -16.19 -4.02
CA ALA A 55 17.11 -17.23 -3.09
C ALA A 55 16.29 -17.24 -1.79
N ILE A 56 15.97 -16.06 -1.24
CA ILE A 56 15.11 -15.93 -0.06
C ILE A 56 13.70 -16.45 -0.36
N VAL A 57 13.10 -16.07 -1.49
CA VAL A 57 11.75 -16.53 -1.85
C VAL A 57 11.72 -18.04 -2.12
N ALA A 58 12.78 -18.59 -2.71
CA ALA A 58 12.93 -20.03 -2.92
C ALA A 58 13.05 -20.79 -1.59
N THR A 59 13.79 -20.24 -0.63
CA THR A 59 13.96 -20.84 0.72
C THR A 59 12.70 -20.68 1.59
N HIS A 60 11.96 -19.59 1.39
CA HIS A 60 10.73 -19.27 2.13
C HIS A 60 9.56 -19.00 1.18
N PRO A 61 9.02 -20.06 0.53
CA PRO A 61 7.92 -19.90 -0.41
C PRO A 61 6.69 -19.29 0.26
N ARG A 62 6.13 -18.26 -0.38
CA ARG A 62 4.94 -17.54 0.11
C ARG A 62 3.91 -17.35 -1.01
N PRO A 63 3.26 -18.44 -1.47
CA PRO A 63 2.29 -18.39 -2.55
C PRO A 63 1.15 -17.43 -2.20
N ASP A 64 0.70 -16.68 -3.20
CA ASP A 64 -0.39 -15.70 -3.09
C ASP A 64 -0.25 -14.69 -1.94
N SER A 65 0.97 -14.42 -1.47
CA SER A 65 1.22 -13.57 -0.29
C SER A 65 0.46 -12.23 -0.34
N LYS A 66 0.48 -11.54 -1.48
CA LYS A 66 -0.24 -10.26 -1.66
C LYS A 66 -1.76 -10.42 -1.52
N ARG A 67 -2.35 -11.47 -2.11
CA ARG A 67 -3.78 -11.76 -1.98
C ARG A 67 -4.16 -12.09 -0.54
N ARG A 68 -3.32 -12.86 0.16
CA ARG A 68 -3.52 -13.21 1.57
C ARG A 68 -3.45 -11.98 2.48
N ILE A 69 -2.52 -11.05 2.22
CA ILE A 69 -2.43 -9.76 2.93
C ILE A 69 -3.71 -8.96 2.71
N LEU A 70 -4.18 -8.83 1.47
CA LEU A 70 -5.41 -8.09 1.15
C LEU A 70 -6.65 -8.73 1.80
N HIS A 71 -6.77 -10.05 1.77
CA HIS A 71 -7.85 -10.78 2.43
C HIS A 71 -7.85 -10.55 3.95
N ALA A 72 -6.68 -10.58 4.58
CA ALA A 72 -6.55 -10.31 6.01
C ALA A 72 -6.97 -8.86 6.35
N PHE A 73 -6.53 -7.87 5.56
CA PHE A 73 -6.98 -6.49 5.76
C PHE A 73 -8.48 -6.35 5.56
N HIS A 74 -9.06 -6.97 4.54
CA HIS A 74 -10.49 -6.93 4.31
C HIS A 74 -11.27 -7.49 5.49
N ALA A 75 -10.91 -8.69 5.97
CA ALA A 75 -11.55 -9.32 7.13
C ALA A 75 -11.48 -8.46 8.40
N ASP A 76 -10.34 -7.78 8.62
CA ASP A 76 -10.16 -6.85 9.74
C ASP A 76 -11.01 -5.57 9.60
N LEU A 77 -11.24 -5.09 8.39
CA LEU A 77 -11.86 -3.79 8.15
C LEU A 77 -13.36 -3.84 7.88
N ALA A 78 -13.89 -4.96 7.39
CA ALA A 78 -15.30 -5.11 7.01
C ALA A 78 -16.27 -4.79 8.16
N HIS A 79 -15.87 -5.07 9.42
CA HIS A 79 -16.69 -4.77 10.60
C HIS A 79 -16.52 -3.34 11.15
N ARG A 80 -15.57 -2.56 10.62
CA ARG A 80 -15.31 -1.15 11.00
C ARG A 80 -14.95 -0.28 9.79
N PRO A 81 -15.82 -0.18 8.77
CA PRO A 81 -15.53 0.54 7.53
C PRO A 81 -15.20 2.02 7.77
N ARG A 82 -15.75 2.65 8.81
CA ARG A 82 -15.46 4.05 9.16
C ARG A 82 -14.01 4.31 9.57
N ALA A 83 -13.27 3.30 10.04
CA ALA A 83 -11.88 3.44 10.47
C ALA A 83 -10.89 3.66 9.31
N THR A 84 -11.34 3.53 8.06
CA THR A 84 -10.53 3.72 6.86
C THR A 84 -10.50 5.17 6.35
N LEU A 85 -11.30 6.06 6.94
CA LEU A 85 -11.38 7.47 6.53
C LEU A 85 -9.98 8.10 6.47
N GLY A 86 -9.64 8.64 5.30
CA GLY A 86 -8.38 9.36 5.08
C GLY A 86 -7.12 8.49 4.99
N ASN A 87 -7.23 7.17 4.90
CA ASN A 87 -6.06 6.29 4.76
C ASN A 87 -6.20 5.25 3.64
N ALA A 88 -5.08 4.63 3.23
CA ALA A 88 -5.05 3.68 2.11
C ALA A 88 -5.86 2.40 2.35
N LYS A 89 -6.25 2.12 3.60
CA LYS A 89 -7.10 0.95 3.88
C LYS A 89 -8.49 1.07 3.27
N ALA A 90 -8.94 2.28 2.92
CA ALA A 90 -10.18 2.48 2.18
C ALA A 90 -10.15 1.80 0.80
N ASP A 91 -8.98 1.69 0.17
CA ASP A 91 -8.81 1.01 -1.13
C ASP A 91 -9.03 -0.52 -1.01
N VAL A 92 -8.85 -1.07 0.20
CA VAL A 92 -9.03 -2.50 0.46
C VAL A 92 -10.52 -2.86 0.48
N LEU A 93 -11.38 -1.99 1.00
CA LEU A 93 -12.83 -2.19 1.05
C LEU A 93 -13.52 -1.85 -0.28
N ASP A 94 -13.01 -0.87 -1.01
CA ASP A 94 -13.56 -0.43 -2.31
C ASP A 94 -13.49 -1.51 -3.40
N ARG A 95 -12.56 -2.46 -3.29
CA ARG A 95 -12.31 -3.46 -4.33
C ARG A 95 -13.29 -4.66 -4.30
N PRO A 96 -13.65 -5.23 -3.14
CA PRO A 96 -14.55 -6.38 -3.07
C PRO A 96 -15.99 -6.08 -2.62
N GLU A 97 -16.30 -4.92 -2.04
CA GLU A 97 -17.63 -4.64 -1.47
C GLU A 97 -18.47 -3.75 -2.39
N ASP A 98 -19.44 -4.34 -3.10
CA ASP A 98 -20.37 -3.61 -4.01
C ASP A 98 -21.18 -2.49 -3.32
N HIS A 99 -21.23 -2.50 -1.99
CA HIS A 99 -21.99 -1.54 -1.17
C HIS A 99 -21.12 -0.62 -0.32
N TYR A 100 -19.78 -0.72 -0.42
CA TYR A 100 -18.90 0.19 0.28
C TYR A 100 -18.75 1.49 -0.50
N ALA A 101 -19.31 2.57 0.04
CA ALA A 101 -19.05 3.91 -0.46
C ALA A 101 -17.93 4.54 0.37
N ARG A 102 -16.80 4.84 -0.28
CA ARG A 102 -15.67 5.51 0.37
C ARG A 102 -16.13 6.84 1.00
N PRO A 103 -15.89 7.06 2.30
CA PRO A 103 -16.24 8.32 2.95
C PRO A 103 -15.55 9.52 2.28
N ASN A 104 -16.33 10.52 1.89
CA ASN A 104 -15.81 11.77 1.32
C ASN A 104 -15.67 12.82 2.43
N PHE A 105 -14.43 13.20 2.73
CA PHE A 105 -14.14 14.17 3.79
C PHE A 105 -14.68 15.57 3.52
N VAL A 106 -14.70 16.01 2.26
CA VAL A 106 -15.26 17.32 1.88
C VAL A 106 -16.76 17.35 2.15
N ARG A 107 -17.50 16.31 1.75
CA ARG A 107 -18.94 16.21 2.05
C ARG A 107 -19.25 16.22 3.55
N ILE A 108 -18.42 15.55 4.35
CA ILE A 108 -18.57 15.58 5.82
C ILE A 108 -18.46 17.02 6.37
N ILE A 109 -17.60 17.85 5.78
CA ILE A 109 -17.47 19.27 6.14
C ILE A 109 -18.69 20.06 5.66
N GLU A 110 -19.12 19.86 4.42
CA GLU A 110 -20.27 20.55 3.82
C GLU A 110 -21.59 20.24 4.55
N ASP A 111 -21.74 19.02 5.07
CA ASP A 111 -22.92 18.53 5.79
C ASP A 111 -22.87 18.82 7.31
N SER A 112 -21.81 19.49 7.81
CA SER A 112 -21.67 19.86 9.23
C SER A 112 -22.62 20.99 9.62
N PRO A 113 -23.24 20.95 10.83
CA PRO A 113 -24.09 22.03 11.34
C PRO A 113 -23.33 23.34 11.60
#